data_AF-A0A7L1E660-F1
#
_entry.id   AF-A0A7L1E660-F1
#
_cell.length_a   1.000
_cell.length_b   1.000
_cell.length_c   1.000
_cell.angle_alpha   90.00
_cell.angle_beta   90.00
_cell.angle_gamma   90.00
#
_symmetry.space_group_name_H-M   'P 1'
#
loop_
_entity.id
_entity.type
_entity.pdbx_description
1 polymer ?
#
loop_
_entity_poly.entity_id
_entity_poly.type
_entity_poly.pdbx_seq_one_letter_code
_entity_poly.pdbx_strand_id
1 'polypeptide(L)'
;QDCPSPCLCRSLPEPGALLVDCSSRGLRSVPAVPRRARSLLLHNNSLASVPAGALDGLGHLRHLQLAGNPWRCDCGILYLRLWLQDSPLAAPRCASPAHLAGKHLAQLDGGDLRGCARLPPASCLQFFWRDLVLVAGAVITLLLAAWALKLAKQRVCQLTLSRRLRRSVPKTR
;
A
#
# COMPACT_ATOMS: atom_id res chain seq x y z
N GLN A 1 -1.97 3.03 23.40
CA GLN A 1 -0.65 3.21 22.75
C GLN A 1 0.04 4.34 23.45
N ASP A 2 0.95 3.97 24.34
CA ASP A 2 1.66 4.86 25.24
C ASP A 2 2.83 5.55 24.53
N CYS A 3 3.41 6.53 25.22
CA CYS A 3 4.51 7.32 24.69
C CYS A 3 5.69 6.40 24.31
N PRO A 4 6.27 6.51 23.10
CA PRO A 4 7.39 5.68 22.72
C PRO A 4 8.62 6.05 23.56
N SER A 5 9.25 5.10 24.24
CA SER A 5 10.61 5.30 24.78
C SER A 5 11.60 5.38 23.60
N PRO A 6 12.52 6.35 23.52
CA PRO A 6 13.00 7.28 24.55
C PRO A 6 12.36 8.69 24.53
N CYS A 7 11.19 8.86 23.92
CA CYS A 7 10.52 10.14 23.77
C CYS A 7 9.75 10.57 25.03
N LEU A 8 9.49 11.87 25.13
CA LEU A 8 8.67 12.48 26.16
C LEU A 8 7.34 12.91 25.56
N CYS A 9 6.23 12.58 26.21
CA CYS A 9 4.91 12.98 25.76
C CYS A 9 4.24 13.88 26.79
N ARG A 10 3.67 14.99 26.32
CA ARG A 10 2.98 15.97 27.17
C ARG A 10 1.64 16.34 26.57
N SER A 11 0.59 16.40 27.38
CA SER A 11 -0.69 16.96 26.98
C SER A 11 -0.53 18.45 26.65
N LEU A 12 -1.21 18.91 25.61
CA LEU A 12 -1.28 20.32 25.26
C LEU A 12 -2.54 20.94 25.86
N PRO A 13 -2.62 22.29 25.96
CA PRO A 13 -3.81 22.99 26.46
C PRO A 13 -5.07 22.71 25.63
N GLU A 14 -4.88 22.41 24.33
CA GLU A 14 -5.94 22.00 23.42
C GLU A 14 -6.47 20.59 23.79
N PRO A 15 -7.80 20.41 23.89
CA PRO A 15 -8.38 19.13 24.29
C PRO A 15 -7.98 18.01 23.32
N GLY A 16 -7.41 16.93 23.88
CA GLY A 16 -6.99 15.75 23.14
C GLY A 16 -5.68 15.89 22.36
N ALA A 17 -5.01 17.05 22.40
CA ALA A 17 -3.75 17.27 21.70
C ALA A 17 -2.54 16.79 22.50
N LEU A 18 -1.60 16.13 21.82
CA LEU A 18 -0.38 15.58 22.43
C LEU A 18 0.88 16.13 21.75
N LEU A 19 1.81 16.64 22.55
CA LEU A 19 3.19 16.90 22.15
C LEU A 19 4.00 15.62 22.35
N VAL A 20 4.72 15.19 21.32
CA VAL A 20 5.66 14.06 21.34
C VAL A 20 7.05 14.59 21.03
N ASP A 21 7.90 14.63 22.03
CA ASP A 21 9.28 15.12 21.94
C ASP A 21 10.27 13.95 21.93
N CYS A 22 10.85 13.70 20.75
CA CYS A 22 11.85 12.69 20.48
C CYS A 22 13.19 13.34 20.08
N SER A 23 13.40 14.62 20.38
CA SER A 23 14.58 15.37 19.96
C SER A 23 15.85 14.93 20.68
N SER A 24 16.99 15.00 19.98
CA SER A 24 18.33 14.75 20.56
C SER A 24 18.47 13.38 21.25
N ARG A 25 17.81 12.33 20.72
CA ARG A 25 17.83 10.96 21.27
C ARG A 25 18.68 9.98 20.45
N GLY A 26 19.39 10.46 19.42
CA GLY A 26 20.22 9.62 18.55
C GLY A 26 19.40 8.64 17.70
N LEU A 27 18.14 8.95 17.42
CA LEU A 27 17.24 8.06 16.68
C LEU A 27 17.73 7.85 15.24
N ARG A 28 17.68 6.61 14.77
CA ARG A 28 18.00 6.23 13.38
C ARG A 28 16.77 5.93 12.54
N SER A 29 15.63 5.73 13.19
CA SER A 29 14.32 5.52 12.58
C SER A 29 13.25 6.24 13.40
N VAL A 30 12.13 6.54 12.76
CA VAL A 30 10.97 7.16 13.42
C VAL A 30 10.27 6.12 14.30
N PRO A 31 10.06 6.38 15.61
CA PRO A 31 9.37 5.46 16.51
C PRO A 31 7.87 5.41 16.23
N ALA A 32 7.15 4.47 16.85
CA ALA A 32 5.70 4.39 16.76
C ALA A 32 5.04 5.61 17.45
N VAL A 33 4.62 6.61 16.66
CA VAL A 33 4.02 7.84 17.18
C VAL A 33 2.51 7.66 17.42
N PRO A 34 1.96 8.11 18.57
CA PRO A 34 0.53 8.08 18.81
C PRO A 34 -0.28 8.92 17.81
N ARG A 35 -1.42 8.41 17.31
CA ARG A 35 -2.28 9.09 16.30
C ARG A 35 -2.82 10.46 16.71
N ARG A 36 -2.93 10.70 18.03
CA ARG A 36 -3.36 11.98 18.63
C ARG A 36 -2.24 13.02 18.72
N ALA A 37 -1.04 12.72 18.20
CA ALA A 37 0.07 13.66 18.18
C ALA A 37 -0.30 14.90 17.35
N ARG A 38 -0.19 16.06 17.99
CA ARG A 38 -0.40 17.39 17.40
C ARG A 38 0.92 18.04 17.04
N SER A 39 1.95 17.76 17.83
CA SER A 39 3.30 18.29 17.66
C SER A 39 4.30 17.16 17.83
N LEU A 40 5.16 16.96 16.84
CA LEU A 40 6.19 15.91 16.81
C LEU A 40 7.56 16.54 16.61
N LEU A 41 8.44 16.38 17.60
CA LEU A 41 9.80 16.90 17.56
C LEU A 41 10.76 15.74 17.33
N LEU A 42 11.41 15.71 16.16
CA LEU A 42 12.39 14.69 15.77
C LEU A 42 13.75 15.30 15.40
N HIS A 43 13.95 16.58 15.70
CA HIS A 43 15.16 17.30 15.35
C HIS A 43 16.40 16.79 16.10
N ASN A 44 17.58 17.04 15.53
CA ASN A 44 18.88 16.66 16.10
C ASN A 44 19.01 15.15 16.39
N ASN A 45 18.57 14.32 15.44
CA ASN A 45 18.74 12.87 15.49
C ASN A 45 19.62 12.41 14.31
N SER A 46 19.73 11.10 14.13
CA SER A 46 20.49 10.47 13.04
C SER A 46 19.56 9.87 11.99
N LEU A 47 18.42 10.50 11.73
CA LEU A 47 17.44 10.04 10.74
C LEU A 47 17.97 10.33 9.33
N ALA A 48 18.12 9.29 8.52
CA ALA A 48 18.50 9.43 7.12
C ALA A 48 17.27 9.47 6.19
N SER A 49 16.19 8.79 6.57
CA SER A 49 14.92 8.73 5.82
C SER A 49 13.77 8.44 6.79
N VAL A 50 12.54 8.50 6.28
CA VAL A 50 11.35 8.10 7.03
C VAL A 50 10.74 6.87 6.35
N PRO A 51 10.51 5.76 7.07
CA PRO A 51 9.85 4.58 6.51
C PRO A 51 8.46 4.92 5.98
N ALA A 52 8.08 4.28 4.88
CA ALA A 52 6.73 4.42 4.34
C ALA A 52 5.67 4.05 5.38
N GLY A 53 4.61 4.85 5.47
CA GLY A 53 3.53 4.64 6.42
C GLY A 53 3.77 5.17 7.83
N ALA A 54 4.99 5.58 8.19
CA ALA A 54 5.31 6.01 9.56
C ALA A 54 4.51 7.25 10.02
N LEU A 55 4.08 8.10 9.09
CA LEU A 55 3.35 9.35 9.35
C LEU A 55 1.88 9.30 8.89
N ASP A 56 1.43 8.26 8.19
CA ASP A 56 0.11 8.21 7.55
C ASP A 56 -1.05 8.28 8.56
N GLY A 57 -0.83 7.78 9.78
CA GLY A 57 -1.81 7.82 10.85
C GLY A 57 -1.90 9.14 11.63
N LEU A 58 -1.09 10.15 11.27
CA LEU A 58 -0.93 11.40 12.03
C LEU A 58 -1.73 12.56 11.43
N GLY A 59 -3.01 12.34 11.10
CA GLY A 59 -3.86 13.33 10.43
C GLY A 59 -4.13 14.62 11.23
N HIS A 60 -3.85 14.65 12.53
CA HIS A 60 -4.01 15.83 13.39
C HIS A 60 -2.70 16.62 13.58
N LEU A 61 -1.59 16.18 13.00
CA LEU A 61 -0.28 16.80 13.17
C LEU A 61 -0.26 18.21 12.57
N ARG A 62 0.12 19.20 13.38
CA ARG A 62 0.25 20.61 12.97
C ARG A 62 1.67 21.13 13.02
N HIS A 63 2.52 20.51 13.83
CA HIS A 63 3.91 20.90 13.98
C HIS A 63 4.81 19.68 13.88
N LEU A 64 5.81 19.76 13.01
CA LEU A 64 6.80 18.72 12.79
C LEU A 64 8.17 19.38 12.66
N GLN A 65 9.14 18.94 13.48
CA GLN A 65 10.51 19.42 13.39
C GLN A 65 11.45 18.28 12.99
N LEU A 66 12.09 18.43 11.83
CA LEU A 66 12.99 17.43 11.21
C LEU A 66 14.42 17.94 11.05
N ALA A 67 14.70 19.20 11.43
CA ALA A 67 16.00 19.83 11.25
C ALA A 67 17.12 19.10 12.03
N GLY A 68 18.37 19.28 11.60
CA GLY A 68 19.51 18.66 12.29
C GLY A 68 19.60 17.14 12.16
N ASN A 69 18.99 16.56 11.11
CA ASN A 69 19.11 15.15 10.77
C ASN A 69 19.87 15.00 9.43
N PRO A 70 20.67 13.93 9.27
CA PRO A 70 21.45 13.68 8.05
C PRO A 70 20.58 13.08 6.92
N TRP A 71 19.57 13.83 6.46
CA TRP A 71 18.63 13.38 5.44
C TRP A 71 19.35 12.96 4.14
N ARG A 72 19.16 11.72 3.73
CA ARG A 72 19.66 11.16 2.48
C ARG A 72 18.58 11.28 1.42
N CYS A 73 18.77 12.18 0.49
CA CYS A 73 17.86 12.48 -0.60
C CYS A 73 18.11 11.56 -1.80
N ASP A 74 17.95 10.25 -1.57
CA ASP A 74 17.90 9.22 -2.61
C ASP A 74 16.46 8.67 -2.75
N CYS A 75 16.26 7.51 -3.36
CA CYS A 75 14.94 6.93 -3.50
C CYS A 75 14.22 6.60 -2.19
N GLY A 76 14.96 6.41 -1.08
CA GLY A 76 14.38 6.20 0.23
C GLY A 76 13.69 7.44 0.81
N ILE A 77 14.00 8.64 0.31
CA ILE A 77 13.39 9.89 0.79
C ILE A 77 11.99 10.14 0.20
N LEU A 78 11.62 9.39 -0.84
CA LEU A 78 10.45 9.67 -1.66
C LEU A 78 9.17 9.74 -0.83
N TYR A 79 9.01 8.85 0.14
CA TYR A 79 7.87 8.87 1.06
C TYR A 79 7.74 10.20 1.79
N LEU A 80 8.81 10.65 2.46
CA LEU A 80 8.81 11.90 3.23
C LEU A 80 8.54 13.11 2.33
N ARG A 81 9.15 13.13 1.15
CA ARG A 81 8.92 14.20 0.17
C ARG A 81 7.45 14.29 -0.24
N LEU A 82 6.84 13.16 -0.59
CA LEU A 82 5.43 13.12 -1.00
C LEU A 82 4.51 13.47 0.16
N TRP A 83 4.79 12.98 1.37
CA TRP A 83 4.01 13.30 2.57
C TRP A 83 4.06 14.81 2.91
N LEU A 84 5.18 15.48 2.62
CA LEU A 84 5.33 16.93 2.81
C LEU A 84 4.77 17.77 1.66
N GLN A 85 4.50 17.20 0.49
CA GLN A 85 4.14 17.94 -0.73
C GLN A 85 2.88 18.80 -0.53
N ASP A 86 1.87 18.25 0.16
CA ASP A 86 0.60 18.94 0.42
C ASP A 86 0.53 19.53 1.85
N SER A 87 1.66 19.56 2.55
CA SER A 87 1.73 19.96 3.95
C SER A 87 2.32 21.37 4.11
N PRO A 88 1.76 22.24 4.97
CA PRO A 88 2.36 23.54 5.30
C PRO A 88 3.62 23.42 6.18
N LEU A 89 4.06 22.19 6.48
CA LEU A 89 5.18 21.90 7.36
C LEU A 89 6.53 22.15 6.67
N ALA A 90 7.50 22.65 7.43
CA ALA A 90 8.82 22.97 6.92
C ALA A 90 9.57 21.71 6.44
N ALA A 91 9.93 21.69 5.16
CA ALA A 91 10.71 20.62 4.59
C ALA A 91 12.20 20.72 4.98
N PRO A 92 12.83 19.62 5.44
CA PRO A 92 14.23 19.64 5.84
C PRO A 92 15.16 19.78 4.63
N ARG A 93 16.44 20.08 4.90
CA ARG A 93 17.50 20.11 3.88
C ARG A 93 18.15 18.74 3.74
N CYS A 94 18.56 18.40 2.53
CA CYS A 94 19.35 17.21 2.24
C CYS A 94 20.76 17.35 2.82
N ALA A 95 21.28 16.29 3.43
CA ALA A 95 22.69 16.18 3.84
C ALA A 95 23.51 15.38 2.80
N SER A 96 22.86 14.45 2.12
CA SER A 96 23.47 13.62 1.07
C SER A 96 22.43 13.30 0.00
N PRO A 97 22.83 12.87 -1.22
CA PRO A 97 24.19 12.86 -1.77
C PRO A 97 24.76 14.27 -1.99
N ALA A 98 26.07 14.40 -2.23
CA ALA A 98 26.77 15.69 -2.29
C ALA A 98 26.17 16.70 -3.27
N HIS A 99 25.65 16.24 -4.41
CA HIS A 99 25.04 17.10 -5.43
C HIS A 99 23.65 17.66 -5.04
N LEU A 100 23.01 17.08 -4.01
CA LEU A 100 21.75 17.57 -3.45
C LEU A 100 21.94 18.19 -2.06
N ALA A 101 23.14 18.09 -1.47
CA ALA A 101 23.41 18.60 -0.12
C ALA A 101 23.06 20.09 -0.02
N GLY A 102 22.35 20.46 1.04
CA GLY A 102 21.87 21.82 1.29
C GLY A 102 20.56 22.20 0.60
N LYS A 103 20.12 21.49 -0.47
CA LYS A 103 18.81 21.72 -1.10
C LYS A 103 17.67 21.37 -0.13
N HIS A 104 16.56 22.11 -0.18
CA HIS A 104 15.36 21.73 0.55
C HIS A 104 14.65 20.56 -0.12
N LEU A 105 14.13 19.64 0.69
CA LEU A 105 13.41 18.47 0.20
C LEU A 105 12.17 18.83 -0.64
N ALA A 106 11.49 19.93 -0.31
CA ALA A 106 10.35 20.45 -1.09
C ALA A 106 10.76 21.06 -2.45
N GLN A 107 12.02 21.46 -2.62
CA GLN A 107 12.53 22.05 -3.86
C GLN A 107 13.07 21.02 -4.84
N LEU A 108 13.30 19.78 -4.39
CA LEU A 108 13.69 18.71 -5.29
C LEU A 108 12.60 18.55 -6.35
N ASP A 109 12.97 18.34 -7.60
CA ASP A 109 12.03 18.12 -8.69
C ASP A 109 11.96 16.63 -9.05
N GLY A 110 11.15 16.27 -10.05
CA GLY A 110 11.11 14.90 -10.55
C GLY A 110 12.42 14.47 -11.23
N GLY A 111 13.26 15.44 -11.64
CA GLY A 111 14.59 15.28 -12.22
C GLY A 111 15.62 14.75 -11.23
N ASP A 112 15.68 15.39 -10.06
CA ASP A 112 16.59 15.08 -8.94
C ASP A 112 16.35 13.66 -8.37
N LEU A 113 15.13 13.11 -8.53
CA LEU A 113 14.75 11.77 -8.09
C LEU A 113 14.39 10.82 -9.26
N ARG A 114 14.90 11.09 -10.47
CA ARG A 114 14.66 10.22 -11.65
C ARG A 114 15.17 8.81 -11.39
N GLY A 115 14.38 7.80 -11.77
CA GLY A 115 14.74 6.39 -11.63
C GLY A 115 14.34 5.78 -10.28
N CYS A 116 13.89 6.58 -9.32
CA CYS A 116 13.19 6.05 -8.16
C CYS A 116 11.86 5.50 -8.63
N ALA A 117 11.76 4.17 -8.72
CA ALA A 117 10.48 3.53 -8.89
C ALA A 117 9.58 4.06 -7.76
N ARG A 118 8.48 4.74 -8.12
CA ARG A 118 7.26 4.56 -7.33
C ARG A 118 7.10 3.05 -7.34
N LEU A 119 7.48 2.34 -6.27
CA LEU A 119 6.95 1.00 -6.13
C LEU A 119 5.45 1.25 -6.16
N PRO A 120 4.72 0.85 -7.23
CA PRO A 120 3.31 0.65 -7.02
C PRO A 120 3.26 -0.33 -5.84
N PRO A 121 2.30 -0.24 -4.92
CA PRO A 121 2.10 -1.37 -4.02
C PRO A 121 2.07 -2.61 -4.92
N ALA A 122 2.99 -3.55 -4.70
CA ALA A 122 3.27 -4.70 -5.57
C ALA A 122 2.08 -5.66 -5.70
N SER A 123 0.90 -5.19 -5.33
CA SER A 123 -0.33 -5.90 -5.07
C SER A 123 -1.44 -5.48 -6.04
N CYS A 124 -1.35 -4.36 -6.78
CA CYS A 124 -2.46 -3.96 -7.66
C CYS A 124 -2.53 -4.87 -8.90
N LEU A 125 -1.40 -5.10 -9.57
CA LEU A 125 -1.33 -5.93 -10.78
C LEU A 125 -1.45 -7.43 -10.48
N GLN A 126 -0.92 -7.89 -9.33
CA GLN A 126 -1.14 -9.26 -8.86
C GLN A 126 -2.60 -9.54 -8.48
N PHE A 127 -3.32 -8.55 -7.93
CA PHE A 127 -4.74 -8.69 -7.61
C PHE A 127 -5.56 -8.91 -8.89
N PHE A 128 -5.37 -8.06 -9.91
CA PHE A 128 -6.08 -8.21 -11.19
C PHE A 128 -5.83 -9.56 -11.88
N TRP A 129 -4.58 -10.05 -11.91
CA TRP A 129 -4.29 -11.33 -12.57
C TRP A 129 -4.86 -12.54 -11.81
N ARG A 130 -4.80 -12.52 -10.47
CA ARG A 130 -5.37 -13.60 -9.66
C ARG A 130 -6.87 -13.71 -9.86
N ASP A 131 -7.57 -12.57 -9.84
CA ASP A 131 -9.02 -12.54 -10.00
C ASP A 131 -9.43 -12.92 -11.44
N LEU A 132 -8.67 -12.47 -12.45
CA LEU A 132 -8.90 -12.86 -13.84
C LEU A 132 -8.74 -14.37 -14.06
N VAL A 133 -7.74 -15.00 -13.45
CA VAL A 133 -7.53 -16.46 -13.51
C VAL A 133 -8.68 -17.22 -12.84
N LEU A 134 -9.15 -16.74 -11.68
CA LEU A 134 -10.29 -17.35 -10.97
C LEU A 134 -11.58 -17.26 -11.80
N VAL A 135 -11.85 -16.09 -12.40
CA VAL A 135 -13.02 -15.87 -13.25
C VAL A 135 -12.95 -16.76 -14.50
N ALA A 136 -11.79 -16.80 -15.18
CA ALA A 136 -11.61 -17.65 -16.35
C ALA A 136 -11.81 -19.15 -16.02
N GLY A 137 -11.27 -19.62 -14.89
CA GLY A 137 -11.47 -20.99 -14.42
C GLY A 137 -12.94 -21.33 -14.14
N ALA A 138 -13.68 -20.41 -13.50
CA ALA A 138 -15.11 -20.58 -13.24
C ALA A 138 -15.93 -20.63 -14.55
N VAL A 139 -15.61 -19.79 -15.54
CA VAL A 139 -16.28 -19.80 -16.85
C VAL A 139 -16.02 -21.12 -17.59
N ILE A 140 -14.76 -21.58 -17.63
CA ILE A 140 -14.39 -22.85 -18.30
C ILE A 140 -15.13 -24.04 -17.68
N THR A 141 -15.18 -24.11 -16.34
CA THR A 141 -15.88 -25.21 -15.64
C THR A 141 -17.38 -25.22 -15.92
N LEU A 142 -18.04 -24.05 -15.95
CA LEU A 142 -19.46 -23.94 -16.31
C LEU A 142 -19.72 -24.35 -17.76
N LEU A 143 -18.85 -23.95 -18.70
CA LEU A 143 -18.98 -24.33 -20.11
C LEU A 143 -18.84 -25.85 -20.30
N LEU A 144 -17.85 -26.47 -19.64
CA LEU A 144 -17.67 -27.92 -19.68
C LEU A 144 -18.86 -28.67 -19.06
N ALA A 145 -19.41 -28.18 -17.94
CA ALA A 145 -20.59 -28.77 -17.32
C ALA A 145 -21.82 -28.66 -18.24
N ALA A 146 -22.05 -27.50 -18.87
CA ALA A 146 -23.14 -27.32 -19.82
C ALA A 146 -22.98 -28.23 -21.06
N TRP A 147 -21.76 -28.38 -21.55
CA TRP A 147 -21.44 -29.29 -22.65
C TRP A 147 -21.71 -30.76 -22.27
N ALA A 148 -21.28 -31.19 -21.09
CA ALA A 148 -21.54 -32.53 -20.57
C ALA A 148 -23.04 -32.80 -20.38
N LEU A 149 -23.80 -31.83 -19.85
CA LEU A 149 -25.26 -31.93 -19.71
C LEU A 149 -25.96 -32.04 -21.07
N LYS A 150 -25.53 -31.25 -22.07
CA LYS A 150 -26.05 -31.36 -23.44
C LYS A 150 -25.76 -32.74 -24.02
N LEU A 151 -24.54 -33.25 -23.86
CA LEU A 151 -24.15 -34.57 -24.34
C LEU A 151 -24.97 -35.68 -23.66
N ALA A 152 -25.16 -35.61 -22.35
CA ALA A 152 -25.99 -36.55 -21.60
C ALA A 152 -27.44 -36.54 -22.10
N LYS A 153 -28.04 -35.36 -22.29
CA LYS A 153 -29.40 -35.22 -22.86
C LYS A 153 -29.48 -35.80 -24.26
N GLN A 154 -28.48 -35.56 -25.12
CA GLN A 154 -28.45 -36.10 -26.48
C GLN A 154 -28.37 -37.63 -26.47
N ARG A 155 -27.55 -38.22 -25.59
CA ARG A 155 -27.45 -39.68 -25.41
C ARG A 155 -28.76 -40.29 -24.89
N VAL A 156 -29.42 -39.68 -23.91
CA VAL A 156 -30.72 -40.13 -23.38
C VAL A 156 -31.82 -40.04 -24.44
N CYS A 157 -31.85 -38.97 -25.23
CA CYS A 157 -32.80 -38.82 -26.33
C CYS A 157 -32.65 -39.96 -27.36
N GLN A 158 -31.41 -40.25 -27.78
CA GLN A 158 -31.10 -41.34 -28.72
C GLN A 158 -31.49 -42.73 -28.17
N LEU A 159 -31.22 -43.01 -26.89
CA LEU A 159 -31.64 -44.27 -26.25
C LEU A 159 -33.16 -44.39 -26.14
N THR A 160 -33.85 -43.29 -25.85
CA THR A 160 -35.31 -43.26 -25.74
C THR A 160 -35.97 -43.45 -27.11
N LEU A 161 -35.46 -42.80 -28.15
CA LEU A 161 -35.92 -42.94 -29.53
C LEU A 161 -35.69 -44.37 -30.05
N SER A 162 -34.49 -44.92 -29.85
CA SER A 162 -34.15 -46.29 -30.27
C SER A 162 -34.93 -47.37 -29.49
N ARG A 163 -35.32 -47.13 -28.25
CA ARG A 163 -36.26 -47.99 -27.50
C ARG A 163 -37.69 -47.89 -28.03
N ARG A 164 -38.16 -46.71 -28.42
CA ARG A 164 -39.49 -46.54 -29.06
C ARG A 164 -39.54 -47.22 -30.43
N LEU A 165 -38.53 -47.00 -31.27
CA LEU A 165 -38.42 -47.64 -32.59
C LEU A 165 -38.34 -49.16 -32.49
N ARG A 166 -37.62 -49.72 -31.51
CA ARG A 166 -37.61 -51.17 -31.24
C ARG A 166 -38.96 -51.72 -30.78
N ARG A 167 -39.78 -50.94 -30.09
CA ARG A 167 -41.14 -51.34 -29.68
C ARG A 167 -42.17 -51.26 -30.82
N SER A 168 -41.94 -50.41 -31.82
CA SER A 168 -42.86 -50.21 -32.95
C SER A 168 -42.63 -51.14 -34.13
N VAL A 169 -41.60 -52.00 -34.13
CA VAL A 169 -41.44 -53.06 -35.15
C VAL A 169 -42.37 -54.23 -34.78
N PRO A 170 -43.40 -54.55 -35.59
CA PRO A 170 -44.25 -55.70 -35.35
C PRO A 170 -43.46 -56.99 -35.57
N LYS A 171 -43.64 -57.99 -34.70
CA LYS A 171 -43.13 -59.36 -34.92
C LYS A 171 -43.90 -59.95 -36.10
N THR A 172 -43.27 -60.00 -37.28
CA THR A 172 -43.72 -60.84 -38.39
C THR A 172 -43.67 -62.30 -37.95
N ARG A 173 -44.83 -62.96 -37.98
CA ARG A 173 -45.01 -64.40 -37.83
C ARG A 173 -45.57 -64.93 -39.13
#